data_AF-A0A3D1KRS4-F1
#
_entry.id   AF-A0A3D1KRS4-F1
#
_cell.length_a   1.000
_cell.length_b   1.000
_cell.length_c   1.000
_cell.angle_alpha   90.00
_cell.angle_beta   90.00
_cell.angle_gamma   90.00
#
_symmetry.space_group_name_H-M   'P 1'
#
loop_
_entity.id
_entity.type
_entity.pdbx_description
1 polymer ?
#
loop_
_entity_poly.entity_id
_entity_poly.type
_entity_poly.pdbx_seq_one_letter_code
_entity_poly.pdbx_strand_id
1 'polypeptide(L)' 'MQIQVVKSKIHRVKVTGADLNYIGSITIDEDLMDAANIIQGEKVHIVNINNG' A
#
# COMPACT_ATOMS: atom_id res chain seq x y z
N MET A 1 -14.18 21.76 10.92
CA MET A 1 -14.33 20.29 10.80
C MET A 1 -13.30 19.77 9.82
N GLN A 2 -12.55 18.71 10.15
CA GLN A 2 -11.64 18.04 9.22
C GLN A 2 -12.23 16.67 8.86
N ILE A 3 -12.18 16.29 7.58
CA ILE A 3 -12.71 15.02 7.06
C ILE A 3 -11.53 14.24 6.47
N GLN A 4 -11.44 12.94 6.75
CA GLN A 4 -10.48 12.05 6.11
C GLN A 4 -11.15 11.36 4.92
N VAL A 5 -10.50 11.42 3.76
CA VAL A 5 -10.96 10.79 2.53
C VAL A 5 -9.87 9.87 1.99
N VAL A 6 -10.28 8.80 1.32
CA VAL A 6 -9.34 7.92 0.61
C VAL A 6 -8.83 8.66 -0.62
N LYS A 7 -7.53 8.97 -0.64
CA LYS A 7 -6.88 9.60 -1.79
C LYS A 7 -6.76 8.63 -2.97
N SER A 8 -6.27 7.41 -2.71
CA SER A 8 -6.03 6.40 -3.74
C SER A 8 -6.06 4.97 -3.20
N LYS A 9 -6.12 4.00 -4.11
CA LYS A 9 -6.21 2.57 -3.80
C LYS A 9 -5.61 1.74 -4.93
N ILE A 10 -4.82 0.73 -4.55
CA ILE A 10 -4.44 -0.37 -5.45
C ILE A 10 -5.32 -1.57 -5.09
N HIS A 11 -6.16 -2.03 -6.02
CA HIS A 11 -7.21 -3.01 -5.72
C HIS A 11 -6.79 -4.44 -6.08
N ARG A 12 -6.93 -5.38 -5.13
CA ARG A 12 -6.75 -6.84 -5.33
C ARG A 12 -5.39 -7.23 -5.91
N VAL A 13 -4.32 -6.58 -5.44
CA VAL A 13 -2.96 -7.01 -5.74
C VAL A 13 -2.58 -8.27 -4.96
N LYS A 14 -1.55 -8.96 -5.46
CA LYS A 14 -0.99 -10.15 -4.83
C LYS A 14 0.28 -9.78 -4.07
N VAL A 15 0.43 -10.30 -2.85
CA VAL A 15 1.70 -10.24 -2.11
C VAL A 15 2.73 -11.09 -2.86
N THR A 16 3.83 -10.47 -3.27
CA THR A 16 4.92 -11.11 -4.03
C THR A 16 6.00 -11.69 -3.12
N GLY A 17 6.19 -11.11 -1.93
CA GLY A 17 7.14 -11.58 -0.92
C GLY A 17 6.80 -11.03 0.46
N ALA A 18 7.25 -11.74 1.49
CA ALA A 18 7.16 -11.33 2.88
C ALA A 18 8.38 -11.87 3.62
N ASP A 19 9.11 -10.98 4.29
CA ASP A 19 10.29 -11.33 5.09
C ASP A 19 10.16 -10.67 6.46
N LEU A 20 10.27 -11.47 7.52
CA LEU A 20 10.19 -11.03 8.90
C LEU A 20 11.37 -10.13 9.30
N ASN A 21 12.53 -10.33 8.68
CA ASN A 21 13.76 -9.62 8.99
C ASN A 21 13.98 -8.41 8.09
N TYR A 22 13.11 -8.18 7.10
CA TYR A 22 13.19 -7.00 6.24
C TYR A 22 12.87 -5.75 7.05
N ILE A 23 13.85 -4.85 7.15
CA ILE A 23 13.70 -3.57 7.84
C ILE A 23 13.18 -2.54 6.84
N GLY A 24 11.90 -2.20 6.95
CA GLY A 24 11.26 -1.23 6.09
C GLY A 24 9.74 -1.19 6.28
N SER A 25 9.07 -0.44 5.41
CA SER A 25 7.62 -0.46 5.26
C SER A 25 7.22 -1.57 4.27
N ILE A 26 6.30 -1.28 3.35
CA ILE A 26 6.00 -2.16 2.21
C ILE A 26 6.68 -1.62 0.96
N THR A 27 7.18 -2.52 0.13
CA THR A 27 7.68 -2.18 -1.20
C THR A 27 6.55 -2.37 -2.20
N ILE A 28 6.30 -1.36 -3.02
CA ILE A 28 5.30 -1.36 -4.09
C ILE A 28 6.05 -1.10 -5.39
N ASP A 29 5.62 -1.74 -6.48
CA ASP A 29 6.12 -1.46 -7.82
C ASP A 29 5.90 0.02 -8.19
N GLU A 30 6.89 0.66 -8.81
CA GLU A 30 6.86 2.08 -9.19
C GLU A 30 5.69 2.36 -10.14
N ASP A 31 5.40 1.46 -11.08
CA ASP A 31 4.28 1.61 -12.01
C ASP A 31 2.92 1.64 -11.28
N LEU A 32 2.78 0.87 -10.20
CA LEU A 32 1.56 0.87 -9.37
C LEU A 32 1.47 2.11 -8.49
N MET A 33 2.60 2.62 -8.00
CA MET A 33 2.65 3.86 -7.23
C MET A 33 2.23 5.04 -8.10
N ASP A 34 2.77 5.14 -9.32
CA ASP A 34 2.44 6.19 -10.28
C ASP A 34 0.96 6.11 -10.69
N ALA A 35 0.46 4.92 -11.03
CA ALA A 35 -0.94 4.72 -11.39
C ALA A 35 -1.92 5.07 -10.26
N ALA A 36 -1.51 4.87 -9.00
CA ALA A 36 -2.31 5.20 -7.82
C ALA A 36 -1.95 6.56 -7.22
N ASN A 37 -1.04 7.35 -7.80
CA ASN A 37 -0.58 8.63 -7.27
C ASN A 37 -0.14 8.54 -5.78
N ILE A 38 0.63 7.48 -5.45
CA ILE A 38 1.20 7.24 -4.11
C ILE A 38 2.66 7.70 -4.13
N ILE A 39 3.09 8.45 -3.12
CA ILE A 39 4.50 8.86 -2.97
C ILE A 39 5.24 8.02 -1.93
N GLN A 40 6.56 7.96 -2.03
CA GLN A 40 7.40 7.26 -1.05
C GLN A 40 7.21 7.86 0.35
N GLY A 41 7.00 7.00 1.35
CA GLY A 41 6.76 7.41 2.73
C GLY A 41 5.34 7.88 3.03
N GLU A 42 4.43 7.82 2.05
CA GLU A 42 3.00 8.12 2.27
C GLU A 42 2.38 7.12 3.26
N LYS A 43 1.50 7.61 4.15
CA LYS A 43 0.75 6.76 5.06
C LYS A 43 -0.24 5.91 4.25
N VAL A 44 -0.15 4.60 4.40
CA VAL A 44 -0.98 3.62 3.70
C VAL A 44 -1.78 2.76 4.67
N HIS A 45 -2.89 2.19 4.17
CA HIS A 45 -3.69 1.20 4.87
C HIS A 45 -3.66 -0.11 4.08
N ILE A 46 -3.28 -1.20 4.75
CA ILE A 46 -3.15 -2.54 4.15
C ILE A 46 -4.27 -3.39 4.73
N VAL A 47 -5.07 -3.97 3.85
CA VAL A 47 -6.18 -4.87 4.20
C VAL A 47 -5.98 -6.18 3.46
N ASN A 48 -6.03 -7.31 4.18
CA ASN A 48 -5.83 -8.61 3.57
C ASN A 48 -7.16 -9.35 3.44
N ILE A 49 -7.60 -9.53 2.19
CA ILE A 49 -8.88 -10.19 1.89
C ILE A 49 -8.91 -11.68 2.26
N ASN A 50 -7.76 -12.31 2.47
CA ASN A 50 -7.67 -13.74 2.77
C ASN A 50 -7.77 -14.05 4.27
N ASN A 51 -7.40 -13.12 5.16
CA ASN A 51 -7.38 -13.37 6.60
C ASN A 51 -7.87 -12.21 7.49
N GLY A 52 -8.36 -11.11 6.90
CA GLY A 52 -8.91 -9.95 7.62
C GLY A 52 -7.88 -8.88 7.95
#